data_AF-A0A498HR28-F1
#
_entry.id   AF-A0A498HR28-F1
#
_cell.length_a   1.000
_cell.length_b   1.000
_cell.length_c   1.000
_cell.angle_alpha   90.00
_cell.angle_beta   90.00
_cell.angle_gamma   90.00
#
_symmetry.space_group_name_H-M   'P 1'
#
loop_
_entity.id
_entity.type
_entity.pdbx_description
1 polymer ?
#
loop_
_entity_poly.entity_id
_entity_poly.type
_entity_poly.pdbx_seq_one_letter_code
_entity_poly.pdbx_strand_id
1 'polypeptide(L)'
;MYLGMMAGGQHRGWGMINDEGWRKGPLTAEEDGFLIEYVRFHGEGRWNSVARLAGLKRNGKSCRLRWVNYLRPEHKRGQITPHEESLILDLHARWGNRWSMIARSLPGRTDKTIKNY
;
A
#
# COMPACT_ATOMS: atom_id res chain seq x y z
N MET A 1 24.33 37.83 7.09
CA MET A 1 25.73 37.74 7.54
C MET A 1 26.02 36.28 7.85
N TYR A 2 26.99 35.73 7.11
CA TYR A 2 27.73 34.47 7.28
C TYR A 2 26.93 33.19 7.56
N LEU A 3 26.68 32.32 6.56
CA LEU A 3 27.61 31.43 5.82
C LEU A 3 27.97 30.18 6.63
N GLY A 4 27.59 29.03 6.07
CA GLY A 4 27.98 27.69 6.51
C GLY A 4 27.56 26.64 5.49
N MET A 5 27.98 26.81 4.23
CA MET A 5 28.00 25.72 3.25
C MET A 5 28.97 24.64 3.75
N MET A 6 28.54 23.38 3.78
CA MET A 6 29.42 22.26 3.46
C MET A 6 28.70 21.29 2.54
N ALA A 7 29.38 21.04 1.44
CA ALA A 7 29.03 20.16 0.34
C ALA A 7 28.86 18.71 0.80
N GLY A 8 27.99 17.98 0.10
CA GLY A 8 27.84 16.54 0.28
C GLY A 8 27.07 15.90 -0.86
N GLY A 9 27.75 15.65 -1.98
CA GLY A 9 27.52 14.46 -2.79
C GLY A 9 26.22 14.37 -3.60
N GLN A 10 26.31 14.80 -4.85
CA GLN A 10 25.51 14.28 -5.96
C GLN A 10 25.52 12.74 -5.98
N HIS A 11 24.40 12.06 -5.75
CA HIS A 11 24.21 10.70 -6.28
C HIS A 11 22.74 10.44 -6.63
N ARG A 12 22.42 10.61 -7.92
CA ARG A 12 21.28 9.95 -8.57
C ARG A 12 21.54 8.43 -8.53
N GLY A 13 21.17 7.78 -7.43
CA GLY A 13 21.33 6.33 -7.25
C GLY A 13 20.10 5.57 -7.73
N TRP A 14 19.95 5.40 -9.04
CA TRP A 14 19.05 4.39 -9.61
C TRP A 14 19.53 2.99 -9.18
N GLY A 15 18.63 2.19 -8.61
CA GLY A 15 18.75 0.73 -8.52
C GLY A 15 19.93 0.20 -7.70
N MET A 16 19.88 0.33 -6.37
CA MET A 16 20.76 -0.48 -5.52
C MET A 16 20.14 -1.85 -5.26
N ILE A 17 20.86 -2.89 -5.69
CA ILE A 17 20.63 -4.29 -5.32
C ILE A 17 21.29 -4.48 -3.94
N ASN A 18 20.56 -4.95 -2.92
CA ASN A 18 21.20 -5.37 -1.66
C ASN A 18 21.93 -6.71 -1.86
N ASP A 19 22.84 -7.08 -0.95
CA ASP A 19 23.62 -8.33 -0.98
C ASP A 19 22.78 -9.63 -1.08
N GLU A 20 21.46 -9.55 -0.91
CA GLU A 20 20.48 -10.62 -1.13
C GLU A 20 19.85 -10.65 -2.54
N GLY A 21 20.28 -9.78 -3.47
CA GLY A 21 19.79 -9.72 -4.85
C GLY A 21 18.48 -8.94 -5.06
N TRP A 22 17.96 -8.25 -4.04
CA TRP A 22 16.68 -7.53 -4.11
C TRP A 22 16.84 -6.08 -4.57
N ARG A 23 15.97 -5.65 -5.49
CA ARG A 23 15.98 -4.31 -6.08
C ARG A 23 15.31 -3.30 -5.13
N LYS A 24 16.06 -2.26 -4.73
CA LYS A 24 15.48 -1.07 -4.07
C LYS A 24 14.98 -0.07 -5.11
N GLY A 25 13.78 0.48 -4.89
CA GLY A 25 13.17 1.49 -5.75
C GLY A 25 11.64 1.31 -5.90
N PRO A 26 10.95 2.23 -6.60
CA PRO A 26 9.53 2.09 -6.92
C PRO A 26 9.26 0.77 -7.64
N LEU A 27 8.11 0.13 -7.38
CA LEU A 27 7.66 -0.99 -8.22
C LEU A 27 7.29 -0.45 -9.60
N THR A 28 7.74 -1.13 -10.66
CA THR A 28 7.39 -0.77 -12.04
C THR A 28 6.02 -1.30 -12.41
N ALA A 29 5.44 -0.78 -13.50
CA ALA A 29 4.15 -1.23 -14.01
C ALA A 29 4.17 -2.71 -14.41
N GLU A 30 5.31 -3.22 -14.89
CA GLU A 30 5.51 -4.64 -15.20
C GLU A 30 5.49 -5.49 -13.92
N GLU A 31 6.19 -5.04 -12.86
CA GLU A 31 6.17 -5.71 -11.55
C GLU A 31 4.76 -5.72 -10.95
N ASP A 32 3.98 -4.65 -11.14
CA ASP A 32 2.58 -4.58 -10.74
C ASP A 32 1.72 -5.57 -11.53
N GLY A 33 1.95 -5.70 -12.84
CA GLY A 33 1.26 -6.67 -13.70
C GLY A 33 1.42 -8.10 -13.21
N PHE A 34 2.65 -8.53 -12.92
CA PHE A 34 2.91 -9.86 -12.38
C PHE A 34 2.28 -10.07 -10.99
N LEU A 35 2.29 -9.04 -10.14
CA LEU A 35 1.66 -9.09 -8.83
C LEU A 35 0.13 -9.23 -8.93
N ILE A 36 -0.50 -8.52 -9.88
CA ILE A 36 -1.93 -8.63 -10.18
C ILE A 36 -2.27 -10.02 -10.71
N GLU A 37 -1.53 -10.51 -11.70
CA GLU A 37 -1.76 -11.80 -12.31
C GLU A 37 -1.63 -12.93 -11.29
N TYR A 38 -0.57 -12.91 -10.47
CA TYR A 38 -0.40 -13.91 -9.42
C TYR A 38 -1.58 -13.91 -8.44
N VAL A 39 -1.99 -12.75 -7.94
CA VAL A 39 -3.10 -12.66 -6.98
C VAL A 39 -4.42 -13.08 -7.61
N ARG A 40 -4.62 -12.80 -8.90
CA ARG A 40 -5.79 -13.27 -9.65
C ARG A 40 -5.85 -14.80 -9.73
N PHE A 41 -4.73 -15.48 -9.93
CA PHE A 41 -4.68 -16.95 -10.04
C PHE A 41 -4.63 -17.68 -8.70
N HIS A 42 -3.96 -17.12 -7.69
CA HIS A 42 -3.68 -17.80 -6.41
C HIS A 42 -4.38 -17.20 -5.19
N GLY A 43 -5.08 -16.08 -5.36
CA GLY A 43 -5.69 -15.32 -4.26
C GLY A 43 -4.71 -14.40 -3.54
N GLU A 44 -5.22 -13.56 -2.63
CA GLU A 44 -4.41 -12.65 -1.83
C GLU A 44 -3.62 -13.41 -0.75
N GLY A 45 -2.34 -13.06 -0.57
CA GLY A 45 -1.50 -13.65 0.47
C GLY A 45 -0.26 -14.35 -0.08
N ARG A 46 0.40 -15.13 0.79
CA ARG A 46 1.63 -15.89 0.45
C ARG A 46 2.67 -15.04 -0.29
N TRP A 47 2.88 -13.80 0.17
CA TRP A 47 3.66 -12.79 -0.54
C TRP A 47 5.12 -13.16 -0.81
N ASN A 48 5.70 -14.03 0.01
CA ASN A 48 7.04 -14.58 -0.24
C ASN A 48 7.03 -15.53 -1.45
N SER A 49 5.96 -16.31 -1.62
CA SER A 49 5.75 -17.16 -2.79
C SER A 49 5.45 -16.33 -4.02
N VAL A 50 4.66 -15.25 -3.89
CA VAL A 50 4.41 -14.28 -4.98
C VAL A 50 5.74 -13.77 -5.52
N ALA A 51 6.60 -13.23 -4.67
CA ALA A 51 7.89 -12.69 -5.08
C ALA A 51 8.73 -13.71 -5.87
N ARG A 52 8.80 -14.94 -5.37
CA ARG A 52 9.57 -16.02 -6.00
C ARG A 52 8.96 -16.51 -7.32
N LEU A 53 7.64 -16.71 -7.35
CA LEU A 53 6.94 -17.32 -8.49
C LEU A 53 6.67 -16.31 -9.61
N ALA A 54 6.45 -15.05 -9.27
CA ALA A 54 6.30 -13.95 -10.22
C ALA A 54 7.65 -13.45 -10.80
N GLY A 55 8.77 -14.08 -10.41
CA GLY A 55 10.11 -13.66 -10.85
C GLY A 55 10.51 -12.26 -10.34
N LEU A 56 9.84 -11.74 -9.32
CA LEU A 56 10.09 -10.42 -8.78
C LEU A 56 11.35 -10.46 -7.91
N LYS A 57 12.34 -9.61 -8.21
CA LYS A 57 13.50 -9.38 -7.34
C LYS A 57 13.13 -8.49 -6.14
N ARG A 58 12.02 -8.82 -5.46
CA ARG A 58 11.40 -8.07 -4.36
C ARG A 58 11.12 -8.99 -3.19
N ASN A 59 11.05 -8.43 -1.99
CA ASN A 59 10.59 -9.20 -0.84
C ASN A 59 9.07 -9.23 -0.73
N GLY A 60 8.53 -10.25 -0.07
CA GLY A 60 7.07 -10.39 0.10
C GLY A 60 6.44 -9.21 0.85
N LYS A 61 7.17 -8.53 1.74
CA LYS A 61 6.70 -7.31 2.40
C LYS A 61 6.38 -6.20 1.39
N SER A 62 7.24 -6.01 0.39
CA SER A 62 7.07 -5.03 -0.68
C SER A 62 5.88 -5.39 -1.56
N CYS A 63 5.73 -6.66 -1.94
CA CYS A 63 4.57 -7.15 -2.71
C CYS A 63 3.26 -6.91 -1.96
N ARG A 64 3.19 -7.27 -0.67
CA ARG A 64 2.01 -7.01 0.18
C ARG A 64 1.67 -5.53 0.22
N LEU A 65 2.67 -4.68 0.47
CA LEU A 65 2.47 -3.24 0.61
C LEU A 65 1.97 -2.63 -0.70
N ARG A 66 2.52 -3.06 -1.84
CA ARG A 66 2.09 -2.60 -3.16
C ARG A 66 0.67 -3.02 -3.46
N TRP A 67 0.33 -4.29 -3.20
CA TRP A 67 -1.03 -4.80 -3.40
C TRP A 67 -2.05 -4.00 -2.60
N VAL A 68 -1.88 -3.96 -1.26
CA VAL A 68 -2.85 -3.33 -0.35
C VAL A 68 -3.01 -1.83 -0.61
N ASN A 69 -1.91 -1.13 -0.94
CA ASN A 69 -1.97 0.32 -1.10
C ASN A 69 -2.33 0.77 -2.52
N TYR A 70 -1.90 0.04 -3.56
CA TYR A 70 -1.91 0.55 -4.94
C TYR A 70 -2.65 -0.33 -5.96
N LEU A 71 -2.66 -1.66 -5.80
CA LEU A 71 -3.20 -2.54 -6.85
C LEU A 71 -4.55 -3.18 -6.51
N ARG A 72 -4.89 -3.29 -5.23
CA ARG A 72 -6.16 -3.91 -4.81
C ARG A 72 -7.35 -3.11 -5.35
N PRO A 73 -8.19 -3.69 -6.23
CA PRO A 73 -9.26 -2.96 -6.92
C PRO A 73 -10.39 -2.54 -5.98
N GLU A 74 -10.60 -3.29 -4.89
CA GLU A 74 -11.64 -3.00 -3.92
C GLU A 74 -11.31 -1.78 -3.03
N HIS A 75 -10.08 -1.26 -3.05
CA HIS A 75 -9.70 -0.16 -2.16
C HIS A 75 -10.06 1.21 -2.75
N LYS A 76 -11.00 1.92 -2.11
CA LYS A 76 -11.44 3.25 -2.53
C LYS A 76 -10.47 4.35 -2.03
N ARG A 77 -9.87 5.07 -2.96
CA ARG A 77 -8.88 6.15 -2.70
C ARG A 77 -9.42 7.58 -2.83
N GLY A 78 -10.74 7.73 -3.01
CA GLY A 78 -11.40 9.04 -3.15
C GLY A 78 -11.84 9.65 -1.82
N GLN A 79 -12.43 10.84 -1.88
CA GLN A 79 -13.13 11.47 -0.75
C GLN A 79 -14.21 10.55 -0.19
N ILE A 80 -14.47 10.63 1.11
CA ILE A 80 -15.64 9.98 1.72
C ILE A 80 -16.89 10.58 1.08
N THR A 81 -17.76 9.72 0.55
CA THR A 81 -19.03 10.17 -0.03
C THR A 81 -20.01 10.58 1.08
N PRO A 82 -20.98 11.47 0.83
CA PRO A 82 -21.97 11.85 1.85
C PRO A 82 -22.74 10.65 2.44
N HIS A 83 -22.96 9.60 1.64
CA HIS A 83 -23.56 8.37 2.13
C HIS A 83 -22.63 7.60 3.08
N GLU A 84 -21.35 7.49 2.73
CA GLU A 84 -20.34 6.88 3.61
C GLU A 84 -20.17 7.71 4.90
N GLU A 85 -20.22 9.04 4.84
CA GLU A 85 -20.19 9.94 5.99
C GLU A 85 -21.36 9.67 6.96
N SER A 86 -22.59 9.66 6.45
CA SER A 86 -23.78 9.35 7.27
C SER A 86 -23.62 8.00 7.98
N LEU A 87 -23.13 6.98 7.27
CA LEU A 87 -22.92 5.66 7.84
C LEU A 87 -21.80 5.66 8.89
N ILE A 88 -20.71 6.40 8.67
CA ILE A 88 -19.61 6.56 9.64
C ILE A 88 -20.15 7.19 10.92
N LEU A 89 -20.91 8.29 10.83
CA LEU A 89 -21.47 8.99 11.98
C LEU A 89 -22.45 8.10 12.76
N ASP A 90 -23.36 7.40 12.08
CA ASP A 90 -24.32 6.50 12.71
C ASP A 90 -23.65 5.33 13.45
N LEU A 91 -22.63 4.74 12.84
CA LEU A 91 -21.89 3.63 13.44
C LEU A 91 -20.97 4.12 14.56
N HIS A 92 -20.39 5.31 14.43
CA HIS A 92 -19.59 5.92 15.49
C HIS A 92 -20.44 6.28 16.71
N ALA A 93 -21.64 6.84 16.51
CA ALA A 93 -22.59 7.07 17.60
C ALA A 93 -22.95 5.76 18.34
N ARG A 94 -23.05 4.64 17.61
CA ARG A 94 -23.40 3.34 18.17
C ARG A 94 -22.23 2.63 18.85
N TRP A 95 -21.03 2.76 18.29
CA TRP A 95 -19.88 1.93 18.65
C TRP A 95 -18.64 2.69 19.15
N GLY A 96 -18.67 4.02 19.14
CA GLY A 96 -17.54 4.88 19.45
C GLY A 96 -16.34 4.64 18.53
N ASN A 97 -15.13 4.77 19.07
CA ASN A 97 -13.86 4.71 18.35
C ASN A 97 -13.45 3.29 17.89
N ARG A 98 -14.41 2.39 17.63
CA ARG A 98 -14.17 1.04 17.09
C ARG A 98 -13.99 1.08 15.57
N TRP A 99 -13.00 1.81 15.09
CA TRP A 99 -12.78 2.09 13.65
C TRP A 99 -12.67 0.83 12.79
N SER A 100 -11.97 -0.20 13.28
CA SER A 100 -11.84 -1.47 12.55
C SER A 100 -13.18 -2.22 12.43
N MET A 101 -14.11 -2.01 13.36
CA MET A 101 -15.48 -2.54 13.29
C MET A 101 -16.34 -1.72 12.33
N ILE A 102 -16.24 -0.38 12.39
CA ILE A 102 -16.94 0.53 11.47
C ILE A 102 -16.51 0.26 10.02
N ALA A 103 -15.21 0.06 9.77
CA ALA A 103 -14.64 -0.21 8.44
C ALA A 103 -15.21 -1.48 7.78
N ARG A 104 -15.65 -2.49 8.56
CA ARG A 104 -16.28 -3.70 8.01
C ARG A 104 -17.60 -3.39 7.31
N SER A 105 -18.26 -2.30 7.68
CA SER A 105 -19.53 -1.85 7.09
C SER A 105 -19.33 -0.92 5.88
N LEU A 106 -18.08 -0.56 5.55
CA LEU A 106 -17.72 0.37 4.48
C LEU A 106 -16.79 -0.33 3.48
N PRO A 107 -17.34 -1.06 2.49
CA PRO A 107 -16.55 -1.78 1.50
C PRO A 107 -15.51 -0.88 0.82
N GLY A 108 -14.27 -1.31 0.88
CA GLY A 108 -13.14 -0.59 0.27
C GLY A 108 -12.54 0.55 1.09
N ARG A 109 -13.11 0.90 2.25
CA ARG A 109 -12.54 1.86 3.20
C ARG A 109 -11.75 1.14 4.29
N THR A 110 -10.64 1.76 4.71
CA THR A 110 -9.84 1.25 5.82
C THR A 110 -10.20 1.98 7.10
N ASP A 111 -9.95 1.34 8.24
CA ASP A 111 -10.04 1.96 9.57
C ASP A 111 -9.23 3.25 9.67
N LYS A 112 -8.03 3.28 9.07
CA LYS A 112 -7.20 4.50 8.98
C LYS A 112 -7.90 5.60 8.18
N THR A 113 -8.51 5.26 7.04
CA THR A 113 -9.25 6.23 6.21
C THR A 113 -10.39 6.84 6.99
N ILE A 114 -11.18 6.02 7.69
CA ILE A 114 -12.37 6.46 8.42
C ILE A 114 -12.00 7.29 9.65
N LYS A 115 -10.94 6.90 10.37
CA LYS A 115 -10.46 7.66 11.54
C LYS A 115 -9.88 9.03 11.16
N ASN A 116 -9.27 9.12 9.98
CA ASN A 116 -8.65 10.35 9.49
C ASN A 116 -9.63 11.29 8.80
N TYR A 117 -10.85 10.82 8.57
CA TYR A 117 -11.97 11.62 8.12
C TYR A 117 -12.61 12.27 9.35
#